data_AF-A0A640T1F3-F1
#
_entry.id   AF-A0A640T1F3-F1
#
_cell.length_a   1.000
_cell.length_b   1.000
_cell.length_c   1.000
_cell.angle_alpha   90.00
_cell.angle_beta   90.00
_cell.angle_gamma   90.00
#
_symmetry.space_group_name_H-M   'P 1'
#
loop_
_entity.id
_entity.type
_entity.pdbx_description
1 polymer ?
#
loop_
_entity_poly.entity_id
_entity_poly.type
_entity_poly.pdbx_seq_one_letter_code
_entity_poly.pdbx_strand_id
1 'polypeptide(L)'
;MTGENTGAQKKQSATAAWTWLSVAAVFEVIFALGSGANGGFTKLVPSVITVVAGGGGVYLLSLALKTIDVGIGYTVWTGIGAVGSVLMAALLYGEQITIGKVICFLAIIGGVVGLHLSSEEPTGNASSDGTGPVGDAESEAPVAPNSAS
;
A
#
# COMPACT_ATOMS: atom_id res chain seq x y z
N MET A 1 23.51 36.55 1.58
CA MET A 1 22.59 36.37 0.44
C MET A 1 22.77 34.92 -0.03
N THR A 2 22.20 33.92 0.67
CA THR A 2 20.89 33.26 0.45
C THR A 2 20.74 32.53 -0.90
N GLY A 3 20.53 31.20 -0.81
CA GLY A 3 20.03 30.31 -1.87
C GLY A 3 21.15 29.53 -2.59
N GLU A 4 21.12 28.21 -2.76
CA GLU A 4 20.04 27.23 -2.67
C GLU A 4 20.60 25.84 -2.35
N ASN A 5 20.03 25.19 -1.34
CA ASN A 5 20.11 23.75 -1.17
C ASN A 5 19.18 23.11 -2.19
N THR A 6 19.68 22.72 -3.37
CA THR A 6 18.87 21.98 -4.34
C THR A 6 19.56 20.68 -4.67
N GLY A 7 19.45 19.73 -3.72
CA GLY A 7 19.61 18.32 -4.04
C GLY A 7 18.63 18.00 -5.15
N ALA A 8 19.15 17.87 -6.37
CA ALA A 8 18.39 17.45 -7.54
C ALA A 8 17.80 16.06 -7.24
N GLN A 9 16.57 16.05 -6.73
CA GLN A 9 15.75 14.85 -6.64
C GLN A 9 15.52 14.42 -8.09
N LYS A 10 16.35 13.47 -8.55
CA LYS A 10 16.27 12.91 -9.89
C LYS A 10 14.86 12.34 -10.03
N LYS A 11 14.01 12.98 -10.84
CA LYS A 11 12.63 12.59 -11.11
C LYS A 11 12.64 11.13 -11.60
N GLN A 12 12.31 10.19 -10.72
CA GLN A 12 12.34 8.77 -11.04
C GLN A 12 11.30 8.49 -12.12
N SER A 13 11.70 7.80 -13.19
CA SER A 13 10.76 7.33 -14.21
C SER A 13 9.98 6.13 -13.69
N ALA A 14 8.77 5.92 -14.20
CA ALA A 14 7.96 4.76 -13.84
C ALA A 14 8.75 3.44 -14.02
N THR A 15 9.51 3.30 -15.11
CA THR A 15 10.36 2.13 -15.37
C THR A 15 11.41 1.91 -14.28
N ALA A 16 12.03 2.98 -13.79
CA ALA A 16 12.99 2.88 -12.69
C ALA A 16 12.30 2.43 -11.40
N ALA A 17 11.10 2.95 -11.10
CA ALA A 17 10.34 2.56 -9.90
C ALA A 17 9.96 1.08 -9.91
N TRP A 18 9.50 0.55 -11.03
CA TRP A 18 9.23 -0.89 -11.18
C TRP A 18 10.48 -1.74 -11.03
N THR A 19 11.62 -1.27 -11.56
CA THR A 19 12.91 -1.96 -11.37
C THR A 19 13.29 -2.02 -9.89
N TRP A 20 13.21 -0.88 -9.18
CA TRP A 20 13.48 -0.82 -7.74
C TRP A 20 12.55 -1.73 -6.94
N LEU A 21 11.26 -1.80 -7.32
CA LEU A 21 10.27 -2.66 -6.70
C LEU A 21 10.59 -4.14 -6.88
N SER A 22 10.99 -4.55 -8.08
CA SER A 22 11.42 -5.92 -8.35
C SER A 22 12.66 -6.31 -7.55
N VAL A 23 13.66 -5.42 -7.46
CA VAL A 23 14.86 -5.67 -6.66
C VAL A 23 14.53 -5.70 -5.16
N ALA A 24 13.63 -4.82 -4.69
CA ALA A 24 13.15 -4.83 -3.30
C ALA A 24 12.47 -6.16 -2.93
N ALA A 25 11.70 -6.75 -3.86
CA ALA A 25 11.07 -8.05 -3.64
C ALA A 25 12.10 -9.19 -3.56
N VAL A 26 13.18 -9.15 -4.34
CA VAL A 26 14.28 -10.14 -4.21
C VAL A 26 14.96 -10.03 -2.84
N PHE A 27 15.21 -8.80 -2.38
CA PHE A 27 15.75 -8.56 -1.05
C PHE A 27 14.83 -9.10 0.05
N GLU A 28 13.51 -8.98 -0.13
CA GLU A 28 12.52 -9.54 0.79
C GLU A 28 12.59 -11.06 0.88
N VAL A 29 12.74 -11.75 -0.26
CA VAL A 29 12.92 -13.21 -0.26
C VAL A 29 14.20 -13.62 0.48
N ILE A 30 15.30 -12.88 0.28
CA ILE A 30 16.56 -13.13 1.00
C ILE A 30 16.39 -12.89 2.50
N PHE A 31 15.67 -11.83 2.88
CA PHE A 31 15.33 -11.52 4.27
C PHE A 31 14.51 -12.64 4.92
N ALA A 32 13.47 -13.14 4.25
CA ALA A 32 12.63 -14.22 4.74
C ALA A 32 13.41 -15.52 4.93
N LEU A 33 14.24 -15.90 3.95
CA LEU A 33 15.10 -17.09 4.04
C LEU A 33 16.15 -16.96 5.15
N GLY A 34 16.79 -15.80 5.24
CA GLY A 34 17.79 -15.51 6.27
C GLY A 34 17.22 -15.53 7.69
N SER A 35 15.96 -15.08 7.85
CA SER A 35 15.26 -15.11 9.13
C SER A 35 15.06 -16.53 9.66
N GLY A 36 14.77 -17.50 8.78
CA GLY A 36 14.75 -18.91 9.16
C GLY A 36 16.15 -19.48 9.46
N ALA A 37 17.16 -19.05 8.72
CA ALA A 37 18.52 -19.59 8.80
C ALA A 37 19.35 -19.09 10.00
N ASN A 38 19.00 -17.93 10.58
CA ASN A 38 19.79 -17.30 11.64
C ASN A 38 19.58 -17.88 13.05
N GLY A 39 18.61 -18.81 13.21
CA GLY A 39 18.35 -19.49 14.49
C GLY A 39 17.94 -18.54 15.62
N GLY A 40 17.16 -17.49 15.32
CA GLY A 40 16.80 -16.46 16.30
C GLY A 40 17.94 -15.49 16.58
N PHE A 41 18.70 -15.14 15.55
CA PHE A 41 19.87 -14.25 15.60
C PHE A 41 21.09 -14.78 16.36
N THR A 42 21.19 -16.09 16.54
CA THR A 42 22.34 -16.75 17.20
C THR A 42 23.55 -16.90 16.27
N LYS A 43 23.33 -16.91 14.94
CA LYS A 43 24.39 -17.04 13.95
C LYS A 43 24.70 -15.70 13.29
N LEU A 44 25.90 -15.16 13.56
CA LEU A 44 26.38 -13.85 13.09
C LEU A 44 26.23 -13.63 11.57
N VAL A 45 26.69 -14.56 10.74
CA VAL A 45 26.67 -14.41 9.27
C VAL A 45 25.25 -14.28 8.71
N PRO A 46 24.32 -15.23 8.93
CA PRO A 46 22.96 -15.10 8.44
C PRO A 46 22.21 -13.94 9.11
N SER A 47 22.50 -13.59 10.37
CA SER A 47 21.92 -12.39 11.00
C SER A 47 22.28 -11.10 10.28
N VAL A 48 23.56 -10.90 9.94
CA VAL A 48 23.99 -9.70 9.20
C VAL A 48 23.33 -9.66 7.83
N ILE A 49 23.26 -10.80 7.13
CA ILE A 49 22.58 -10.90 5.84
C ILE A 49 21.11 -10.53 5.98
N THR A 50 20.39 -11.06 6.98
CA THR A 50 18.99 -10.71 7.24
C THR A 50 18.82 -9.20 7.47
N VAL A 51 19.65 -8.59 8.31
CA VAL A 51 19.52 -7.15 8.63
C VAL A 51 19.80 -6.29 7.39
N VAL A 52 20.85 -6.60 6.64
CA VAL A 52 21.19 -5.89 5.40
C VAL A 52 20.12 -6.10 4.33
N ALA A 53 19.58 -7.32 4.22
CA ALA A 53 18.52 -7.64 3.28
C ALA A 53 17.21 -6.90 3.62
N GLY A 54 16.80 -6.91 4.89
CA GLY A 54 15.61 -6.18 5.34
C GLY A 54 15.78 -4.67 5.17
N GLY A 55 16.89 -4.10 5.64
CA GLY A 55 17.18 -2.67 5.50
C GLY A 55 17.30 -2.22 4.04
N GLY A 56 18.00 -3.00 3.22
CA GLY A 56 18.14 -2.77 1.78
C GLY A 56 16.80 -2.88 1.05
N GLY A 57 16.00 -3.92 1.34
CA GLY A 57 14.68 -4.13 0.73
C GLY A 57 13.73 -2.98 1.03
N VAL A 58 13.63 -2.56 2.29
CA VAL A 58 12.78 -1.43 2.71
C VAL A 58 13.26 -0.11 2.12
N TYR A 59 14.58 0.10 2.01
CA TYR A 59 15.13 1.28 1.35
C TYR A 59 14.75 1.33 -0.14
N LEU A 60 14.94 0.23 -0.86
CA LEU A 60 14.62 0.11 -2.29
C LEU A 60 13.11 0.27 -2.52
N LEU A 61 12.28 -0.30 -1.65
CA LEU A 61 10.83 -0.09 -1.67
C LEU A 61 10.50 1.40 -1.50
N SER A 62 11.11 2.06 -0.51
CA SER A 62 10.92 3.50 -0.29
C SER A 62 11.28 4.33 -1.51
N LEU A 63 12.29 3.91 -2.29
CA LEU A 63 12.64 4.53 -3.58
C LEU A 63 11.59 4.28 -4.67
N ALA A 64 10.96 3.11 -4.72
CA ALA A 64 9.88 2.82 -5.67
C ALA A 64 8.62 3.65 -5.34
N LEU A 65 8.27 3.74 -4.05
CA LEU A 65 7.10 4.46 -3.54
C LEU A 65 7.14 5.98 -3.75
N LYS A 66 8.29 6.54 -4.14
CA LYS A 66 8.36 7.94 -4.59
C LYS A 66 7.63 8.20 -5.89
N THR A 67 7.35 7.14 -6.66
CA THR A 67 6.78 7.23 -8.02
C THR A 67 5.45 6.49 -8.13
N ILE A 68 5.31 5.35 -7.46
CA ILE A 68 4.08 4.55 -7.45
C ILE A 68 3.28 4.81 -6.17
N ASP A 69 1.96 4.66 -6.26
CA ASP A 69 1.08 4.72 -5.11
C ASP A 69 1.51 3.71 -4.02
N VAL A 70 1.39 4.11 -2.76
CA VAL A 70 1.82 3.32 -1.61
C VAL A 70 1.05 2.00 -1.54
N GLY A 71 -0.26 2.01 -1.78
CA GLY A 71 -1.08 0.80 -1.76
C GLY A 71 -0.69 -0.18 -2.86
N ILE A 72 -0.49 0.31 -4.08
CA ILE A 72 -0.01 -0.50 -5.22
C ILE A 72 1.37 -1.10 -4.93
N GLY A 73 2.31 -0.26 -4.47
CA GLY A 73 3.68 -0.68 -4.23
C GLY A 73 3.81 -1.73 -3.12
N TYR A 74 3.14 -1.53 -1.99
CA TYR A 74 3.15 -2.51 -0.89
C TYR A 74 2.48 -3.82 -1.29
N THR A 75 1.36 -3.78 -2.01
CA THR A 75 0.65 -4.98 -2.46
C THR A 75 1.53 -5.82 -3.39
N VAL A 76 2.19 -5.20 -4.37
CA VAL A 76 3.08 -5.92 -5.30
C VAL A 76 4.32 -6.45 -4.58
N TRP A 77 4.96 -5.64 -3.74
CA TRP A 77 6.15 -6.03 -3.00
C TRP A 77 5.88 -7.22 -2.07
N THR A 78 4.81 -7.15 -1.27
CA THR A 78 4.41 -8.24 -0.38
C THR A 78 3.97 -9.49 -1.15
N GLY A 79 3.22 -9.34 -2.24
CA GLY A 79 2.78 -10.45 -3.07
C GLY A 79 3.95 -11.23 -3.69
N ILE A 80 4.90 -10.54 -4.34
CA ILE A 80 6.09 -11.16 -4.93
C ILE A 80 6.98 -11.75 -3.84
N GLY A 81 7.19 -11.02 -2.74
CA GLY A 81 7.97 -11.49 -1.59
C GLY A 81 7.40 -12.76 -0.98
N ALA A 82 6.08 -12.84 -0.79
CA ALA A 82 5.41 -14.02 -0.26
C ALA A 82 5.56 -15.24 -1.18
N VAL A 83 5.20 -15.11 -2.47
CA VAL A 83 5.30 -16.20 -3.45
C VAL A 83 6.75 -16.66 -3.59
N GLY A 84 7.69 -15.71 -3.73
CA GLY A 84 9.11 -16.01 -3.87
C GLY A 84 9.70 -16.70 -2.63
N SER A 85 9.30 -16.28 -1.43
CA SER A 85 9.76 -16.88 -0.17
C SER A 85 9.26 -18.31 -0.02
N VAL A 86 7.99 -18.58 -0.35
CA VAL A 86 7.43 -19.94 -0.31
C VAL A 86 8.11 -20.86 -1.30
N LEU A 87 8.29 -20.41 -2.55
CA LEU A 87 8.97 -21.19 -3.59
C LEU A 87 10.41 -21.49 -3.21
N MET A 88 11.16 -20.48 -2.77
CA MET A 88 12.56 -20.65 -2.46
C MET A 88 12.77 -21.44 -1.15
N ALA A 89 11.88 -21.30 -0.17
CA ALA A 89 11.89 -22.16 1.01
C ALA A 89 11.64 -23.62 0.64
N ALA A 90 10.67 -23.91 -0.21
CA ALA A 90 10.41 -25.27 -0.67
C ALA A 90 11.59 -25.87 -1.44
N LEU A 91 12.24 -25.08 -2.31
CA LEU A 91 13.40 -25.51 -3.08
C LEU A 91 14.64 -25.75 -2.20
N LEU A 92 14.92 -24.87 -1.24
CA LEU A 92 16.13 -24.94 -0.41
C LEU A 92 16.02 -25.96 0.72
N TYR A 93 14.87 -26.05 1.38
CA TYR A 93 14.67 -26.99 2.49
C TYR A 93 14.20 -28.37 2.01
N GLY A 94 13.93 -28.53 0.70
CA GLY A 94 13.40 -29.78 0.14
C GLY A 94 12.09 -30.22 0.80
N GLU A 95 11.40 -29.29 1.43
CA GLU A 95 10.24 -29.58 2.23
C GLU A 95 9.06 -29.79 1.29
N GLN A 96 8.42 -30.95 1.39
CA GLN A 96 7.25 -31.28 0.58
C GLN A 96 6.19 -30.19 0.83
N ILE A 97 5.93 -29.38 -0.19
CA ILE A 97 4.83 -28.42 -0.13
C ILE A 97 3.55 -29.26 -0.12
N THR A 98 3.02 -29.50 1.08
CA THR A 98 1.72 -30.15 1.24
C THR A 98 0.63 -29.21 0.75
N ILE A 99 -0.44 -29.78 0.18
CA ILE A 99 -1.62 -29.03 -0.28
C ILE A 99 -2.14 -28.11 0.84
N GLY A 100 -2.09 -28.54 2.10
CA GLY A 100 -2.46 -27.72 3.26
C GLY A 100 -1.64 -26.44 3.40
N LYS A 101 -0.32 -26.48 3.20
CA LYS A 101 0.53 -25.28 3.24
C LYS A 101 0.18 -24.30 2.13
N VAL A 102 -0.08 -24.80 0.92
CA VAL A 102 -0.52 -23.97 -0.21
C VAL A 102 -1.83 -23.26 0.11
N ILE A 103 -2.82 -23.99 0.64
CA ILE A 103 -4.12 -23.41 1.03
C ILE A 103 -3.94 -22.34 2.11
N CYS A 104 -3.11 -22.58 3.13
CA CYS A 104 -2.80 -21.57 4.14
C CYS A 104 -2.13 -20.33 3.55
N PHE A 105 -1.16 -20.49 2.65
CA PHE A 105 -0.54 -19.35 1.97
C PHE A 105 -1.53 -18.57 1.11
N LEU A 106 -2.40 -19.27 0.37
CA LEU A 106 -3.46 -18.63 -0.41
C LEU A 106 -4.48 -17.91 0.48
N ALA A 107 -4.80 -18.44 1.66
CA ALA A 107 -5.69 -17.80 2.63
C ALA A 107 -5.06 -16.53 3.23
N ILE A 108 -3.75 -16.54 3.53
CA ILE A 108 -3.02 -15.34 3.99
C ILE A 108 -3.03 -14.28 2.90
N ILE A 109 -2.66 -14.64 1.67
CA ILE A 109 -2.65 -13.71 0.52
C ILE A 109 -4.07 -13.17 0.27
N GLY A 110 -5.08 -14.04 0.25
CA GLY A 110 -6.48 -13.66 0.09
C GLY A 110 -6.98 -12.74 1.20
N GLY A 111 -6.57 -12.95 2.45
CA GLY A 111 -6.88 -12.09 3.58
C GLY A 111 -6.26 -10.70 3.43
N VAL A 112 -4.99 -10.61 3.01
CA VAL A 112 -4.31 -9.33 2.75
C VAL A 112 -5.01 -8.57 1.62
N VAL A 113 -5.32 -9.24 0.50
CA VAL A 113 -6.03 -8.63 -0.63
C VAL A 113 -7.44 -8.20 -0.22
N GLY A 114 -8.16 -9.03 0.53
CA GLY A 114 -9.51 -8.72 1.02
C GLY A 114 -9.55 -7.53 1.98
N LEU A 115 -8.54 -7.38 2.85
CA LEU A 115 -8.37 -6.18 3.68
C LEU A 115 -8.10 -4.94 2.83
N HIS A 116 -7.28 -5.07 1.78
CA HIS A 116 -6.96 -3.96 0.88
C HIS A 116 -8.21 -3.47 0.14
N LEU A 117 -9.04 -4.39 -0.37
CA LEU A 117 -10.30 -4.07 -1.07
C LEU A 117 -11.39 -3.55 -0.12
N SER A 118 -11.43 -4.01 1.14
CA SER A 118 -12.40 -3.51 2.12
C SER A 118 -12.04 -2.13 2.66
N SER A 119 -10.78 -1.70 2.51
CA SER A 119 -10.32 -0.38 2.96
C SER A 119 -10.63 0.72 1.95
N GLU A 120 -11.10 0.37 0.74
CA GLU A 120 -11.71 1.32 -0.21
C GLU A 120 -13.17 1.50 0.20
N GLU A 121 -13.45 2.49 1.07
CA GLU A 121 -14.83 2.88 1.32
C GLU A 121 -15.51 3.28 0.00
N PRO A 122 -16.78 2.87 -0.20
CA PRO A 122 -17.58 3.37 -1.30
C PRO A 122 -17.61 4.89 -1.16
N THR A 123 -17.20 5.60 -2.21
CA THR A 123 -17.43 7.04 -2.30
C THR A 123 -18.94 7.23 -2.28
N GLY A 124 -19.48 7.45 -1.08
CA GLY A 124 -20.87 7.78 -0.84
C GLY A 124 -21.14 9.08 -1.56
N ASN A 125 -21.75 8.99 -2.73
CA ASN A 125 -22.36 10.11 -3.39
C ASN A 125 -23.56 10.54 -2.53
N ALA A 126 -23.30 11.43 -1.59
CA ALA A 126 -24.32 12.29 -1.03
C ALA A 126 -24.85 13.21 -2.14
N SER A 127 -25.67 12.65 -3.04
CA SER A 127 -26.61 13.38 -3.88
C SER A 127 -28.00 13.20 -3.26
N SER A 128 -28.20 13.74 -2.06
CA SER A 128 -29.52 14.21 -1.67
C SER A 128 -29.69 15.57 -2.35
N ASP A 129 -30.03 15.52 -3.63
CA ASP A 129 -30.59 16.65 -4.37
C ASP A 129 -31.91 17.02 -3.69
N GLY A 130 -31.85 18.05 -2.85
CA GLY A 130 -32.98 18.62 -2.13
C GLY A 130 -33.80 19.58 -3.02
N THR A 131 -34.04 19.24 -4.27
CA THR A 131 -34.96 19.99 -5.14
C THR A 131 -36.39 19.47 -4.98
N GLY A 132 -37.04 19.85 -3.87
CA GLY A 132 -38.50 19.85 -3.80
C GLY A 132 -39.03 21.17 -4.38
N PRO A 133 -40.18 21.17 -5.09
CA PRO A 133 -40.77 22.42 -5.55
C PRO A 133 -41.20 23.26 -4.34
N VAL A 134 -40.51 24.38 -4.10
CA VAL A 134 -40.96 25.39 -3.15
C VAL A 134 -42.16 26.07 -3.78
N GLY A 135 -43.35 25.66 -3.32
CA GLY A 135 -44.61 26.24 -3.72
C GLY A 135 -44.65 27.72 -3.40
N ASP A 136 -45.14 28.48 -4.36
CA ASP A 136 -45.55 29.86 -4.23
C ASP A 136 -46.55 30.00 -3.08
N ALA A 137 -46.12 30.61 -1.99
CA ALA A 137 -46.98 31.14 -0.95
C ALA A 137 -46.42 32.51 -0.54
N GLU A 138 -46.43 33.44 -1.50
CA GLU A 138 -46.43 34.86 -1.18
C GLU A 138 -47.75 35.17 -0.45
N SER A 139 -47.68 35.07 0.87
CA SER A 139 -48.69 35.60 1.79
C SER A 139 -48.67 37.12 1.68
N GLU A 140 -49.43 37.67 0.74
CA GLU A 140 -49.81 39.08 0.74
C GLU A 140 -50.48 39.41 2.09
N ALA A 141 -49.77 40.16 2.93
CA ALA A 141 -50.34 40.82 4.10
C ALA A 141 -50.55 42.31 3.74
N PRO A 142 -51.79 42.83 3.73
CA PRO A 142 -52.02 44.25 3.47
C PRO A 142 -51.58 45.09 4.66
N VAL A 143 -50.53 45.89 4.45
CA VAL A 143 -50.12 47.00 5.32
C VAL A 143 -51.12 48.14 5.16
N ALA A 144 -51.99 48.34 6.15
CA ALA A 144 -52.54 49.66 6.48
C ALA A 144 -51.75 50.16 7.71
N PRO A 145 -51.37 51.45 7.84
CA PRO A 145 -52.29 52.59 7.76
C PRO A 145 -51.68 53.92 7.22
N ASN A 146 -52.52 54.88 6.79
CA ASN A 146 -52.47 56.29 7.23
C ASN A 146 -53.54 57.14 6.51
N SER A 147 -54.39 57.74 7.34
CA SER A 147 -55.29 58.87 7.11
C SER A 147 -54.68 60.07 6.38
N ALA A 148 -55.43 60.72 5.48
CA ALA A 148 -55.65 62.18 5.48
C ALA A 148 -56.52 62.64 4.29
N SER A 149 -57.53 63.46 4.64
CA SER A 149 -58.29 64.43 3.83
C SER A 149 -59.45 63.94 2.97
#